data_AF-A0A2R6P0U9-F1
#
_entry.id   AF-A0A2R6P0U9-F1
#
_cell.length_a   1.000
_cell.length_b   1.000
_cell.length_c   1.000
_cell.angle_alpha   90.00
_cell.angle_beta   90.00
_cell.angle_gamma   90.00
#
_symmetry.space_group_name_H-M   'P 1'
#
loop_
_entity.id
_entity.type
_entity.pdbx_description
1 polymer ?
#
loop_
_entity_poly.entity_id
_entity_poly.type
_entity_poly.pdbx_seq_one_letter_code
_entity_poly.pdbx_strand_id
1 'polypeptide(L)'
;MADAGLVIDMRSMDNAFIQVVRMNGSVYADVSGGALWEDVLKRCVSGYGLAPRSWTDYLGLTVGGTLSNAGVSEQAFRYGPQTENVTELEVVTGKGELVVCAAVQNSDLFFGVLGGLGQFAIITRARVLLQSAPDRVRWIRVVYAEFDEFARDA
;
A
#
# COMPACT_ATOMS: atom_id res chain seq x y z
N MET A 1 -0.03 16.11 16.46
CA MET A 1 1.43 16.00 16.73
C MET A 1 1.64 16.30 18.21
N ALA A 2 2.55 15.57 18.86
CA ALA A 2 2.94 15.90 20.22
C ALA A 2 3.68 17.24 20.21
N ASP A 3 3.37 18.10 21.18
CA ASP A 3 4.09 19.36 21.37
C ASP A 3 5.56 19.06 21.69
N ALA A 4 6.48 19.81 21.08
CA ALA A 4 7.94 19.59 21.15
C ALA A 4 8.44 18.17 20.77
N GLY A 5 7.68 17.44 19.94
CA GLY A 5 8.06 16.11 19.44
C GLY A 5 9.03 16.12 18.25
N LEU A 6 9.38 14.92 17.78
CA LEU A 6 10.13 14.71 16.54
C LEU A 6 9.18 14.30 15.42
N VAL A 7 9.44 14.80 14.22
CA VAL A 7 8.75 14.40 12.98
C VAL A 7 9.78 13.81 12.04
N ILE A 8 9.50 12.61 11.53
CA ILE A 8 10.36 11.94 10.57
C ILE A 8 9.79 12.18 9.17
N ASP A 9 10.55 12.90 8.33
CA ASP A 9 10.20 13.04 6.92
C ASP A 9 10.58 11.76 6.17
N MET A 10 9.63 10.83 6.09
CA MET A 10 9.82 9.54 5.42
C MET A 10 10.17 9.67 3.93
N ARG A 11 9.82 10.79 3.28
CA ARG A 11 10.13 11.02 1.86
C ARG A 11 11.60 11.33 1.63
N SER A 12 12.30 11.77 2.67
CA SER A 12 13.74 12.08 2.64
C SER A 12 14.61 10.83 2.78
N MET A 13 14.04 9.63 2.89
CA MET A 13 14.85 8.41 2.82
C MET A 13 15.46 8.31 1.42
N ASP A 14 16.79 8.43 1.35
CA ASP A 14 17.61 8.43 0.13
C ASP A 14 17.33 7.26 -0.83
N ASN A 15 16.71 6.20 -0.33
CA ASN A 15 16.26 5.06 -1.09
C ASN A 15 14.73 5.00 -1.11
N ALA A 16 14.05 5.84 -1.89
CA ALA A 16 12.70 5.54 -2.38
C ALA A 16 12.75 4.34 -3.36
N PHE A 17 13.38 3.25 -2.92
CA PHE A 17 13.63 2.09 -3.74
C PHE A 17 12.31 1.39 -4.01
N ILE A 18 12.18 0.95 -5.25
CA ILE A 18 11.07 0.15 -5.74
C ILE A 18 11.72 -0.99 -6.51
N GLN A 19 11.80 -2.16 -5.87
CA GLN A 19 12.42 -3.34 -6.43
C GLN A 19 11.37 -4.41 -6.71
N VAL A 20 11.25 -4.82 -7.98
CA VAL A 20 10.36 -5.92 -8.34
C VAL A 20 11.03 -7.25 -7.99
N VAL A 21 10.31 -8.09 -7.25
CA VAL A 21 10.76 -9.40 -6.76
C VAL A 21 9.80 -10.48 -7.25
N ARG A 22 10.33 -11.62 -7.68
CA ARG A 22 9.55 -12.80 -8.07
C ARG A 22 9.80 -13.93 -7.09
N MET A 23 8.76 -14.43 -6.45
CA MET A 23 8.85 -15.53 -5.49
C MET A 23 7.65 -16.47 -5.65
N ASN A 24 7.91 -17.77 -5.70
CA ASN A 24 6.89 -18.83 -5.72
C ASN A 24 5.77 -18.58 -6.77
N GLY A 25 6.15 -18.15 -7.97
CA GLY A 25 5.21 -17.87 -9.07
C GLY A 25 4.45 -16.55 -8.95
N SER A 26 4.59 -15.81 -7.85
CA SER A 26 3.99 -14.49 -7.64
C SER A 26 5.01 -13.36 -7.85
N VAL A 27 4.51 -12.15 -8.12
CA VAL A 27 5.35 -10.97 -8.35
C VAL A 27 4.97 -9.87 -7.38
N TYR A 28 5.99 -9.22 -6.82
CA TYR A 28 5.87 -8.22 -5.77
C TYR A 28 6.73 -7.00 -6.09
N ALA A 29 6.45 -5.89 -5.43
CA ALA A 29 7.38 -4.77 -5.28
C ALA A 29 7.75 -4.62 -3.82
N ASP A 30 9.04 -4.73 -3.51
CA ASP A 30 9.60 -4.24 -2.25
C ASP A 30 9.77 -2.72 -2.40
N VAL A 31 8.99 -1.96 -1.63
CA VAL A 31 8.88 -0.50 -1.72
C VAL A 31 9.16 0.17 -0.39
N SER A 32 9.85 1.31 -0.43
CA SER A 32 10.03 2.17 0.74
C SER A 32 8.68 2.64 1.30
N GLY A 33 8.55 2.67 2.63
CA GLY A 33 7.35 3.21 3.30
C GLY A 33 7.13 4.71 3.04
N GLY A 34 8.18 5.44 2.68
CA GLY A 34 8.10 6.85 2.29
C GLY A 34 7.80 7.09 0.80
N ALA A 35 7.82 6.06 -0.04
CA ALA A 35 7.57 6.18 -1.47
C ALA A 35 6.11 6.59 -1.74
N LEU A 36 5.89 7.41 -2.78
CA LEU A 36 4.54 7.75 -3.24
C LEU A 36 3.99 6.65 -4.15
N TRP A 37 2.69 6.39 -4.07
CA TRP A 37 2.04 5.41 -4.94
C TRP A 37 2.14 5.76 -6.43
N GLU A 38 2.21 7.04 -6.79
CA GLU A 38 2.45 7.45 -8.18
C GLU A 38 3.83 7.00 -8.70
N ASP A 39 4.86 7.00 -7.87
CA ASP A 39 6.21 6.59 -8.24
C ASP A 39 6.30 5.08 -8.33
N VAL A 40 5.65 4.37 -7.40
CA VAL A 40 5.47 2.91 -7.46
C VAL A 40 4.79 2.52 -8.78
N LEU A 41 3.68 3.18 -9.14
CA LEU A 41 2.98 2.94 -10.40
C LEU A 41 3.89 3.19 -11.61
N LYS A 42 4.49 4.38 -11.71
CA LYS A 42 5.35 4.76 -12.85
C LYS A 42 6.47 3.75 -13.02
N ARG A 43 7.16 3.38 -11.94
CA ARG A 43 8.30 2.45 -11.97
C ARG A 43 7.88 1.04 -12.37
N CYS A 44 6.81 0.51 -11.77
CA CYS A 44 6.34 -0.85 -12.05
C CYS A 44 5.81 -0.99 -13.49
N VAL A 45 5.06 0.00 -13.99
CA VAL A 45 4.50 -0.06 -15.35
C VAL A 45 5.60 0.12 -16.39
N SER A 46 6.37 1.21 -16.31
CA SER A 46 7.40 1.51 -17.32
C SER A 46 8.56 0.52 -17.33
N GLY A 47 8.92 -0.03 -16.16
CA GLY A 47 10.05 -0.94 -16.03
C GLY A 47 9.70 -2.41 -16.24
N TYR A 48 8.46 -2.81 -15.97
CA TYR A 48 8.13 -4.23 -15.82
C TYR A 48 6.76 -4.64 -16.40
N GLY A 49 5.92 -3.70 -16.86
CA GLY A 49 4.56 -4.01 -17.31
C GLY A 49 3.66 -4.54 -16.18
N LEU A 50 3.95 -4.14 -14.94
CA LEU A 50 3.25 -4.60 -13.74
C LEU A 50 2.66 -3.42 -12.98
N ALA A 51 1.65 -3.69 -12.14
CA ALA A 51 1.02 -2.68 -11.30
C ALA A 51 0.48 -3.31 -10.01
N PRO A 52 0.44 -2.57 -8.88
CA PRO A 52 -0.41 -2.90 -7.74
C PRO A 52 -1.86 -3.16 -8.15
N ARG A 53 -2.58 -3.98 -7.38
CA ARG A 53 -3.97 -4.37 -7.68
C ARG A 53 -5.04 -3.68 -6.84
N SER A 54 -4.64 -3.00 -5.75
CA SER A 54 -5.51 -2.16 -4.93
C SER A 54 -4.91 -0.77 -4.79
N TRP A 55 -5.73 0.26 -4.94
CA TRP A 55 -5.30 1.65 -5.01
C TRP A 55 -5.99 2.54 -3.98
N THR A 56 -5.62 3.82 -4.04
CA THR A 56 -6.35 4.97 -3.50
C THR A 56 -6.65 5.90 -4.68
N ASP A 57 -7.76 6.65 -4.62
CA ASP A 57 -8.17 7.53 -5.72
C ASP A 57 -7.15 8.66 -5.99
N TYR A 58 -6.36 9.01 -4.97
CA TYR A 58 -5.23 9.92 -5.07
C TYR A 58 -3.90 9.18 -4.86
N LEU A 59 -2.98 9.34 -5.81
CA LEU A 59 -1.69 8.61 -5.83
C LEU A 59 -0.53 9.37 -5.18
N GLY A 60 -0.71 10.65 -4.84
CA GLY A 60 0.28 11.45 -4.11
C GLY A 60 0.34 11.13 -2.61
N LEU A 61 0.02 9.88 -2.23
CA LEU A 61 0.05 9.38 -0.86
C LEU A 61 1.23 8.43 -0.68
N THR A 62 1.84 8.43 0.50
CA THR A 62 2.94 7.50 0.80
C THR A 62 2.42 6.10 1.08
N VAL A 63 3.21 5.09 0.73
CA VAL A 63 2.90 3.67 0.99
C VAL A 63 2.65 3.41 2.47
N GLY A 64 3.56 3.84 3.35
CA GLY A 64 3.42 3.65 4.79
C GLY A 64 2.22 4.39 5.38
N GLY A 65 1.88 5.56 4.82
CA GLY A 65 0.73 6.34 5.25
C GLY A 65 -0.60 5.64 4.98
N THR A 66 -0.80 5.12 3.77
CA THR A 66 -2.04 4.41 3.43
C THR A 66 -2.14 3.06 4.12
N LEU A 67 -1.03 2.31 4.23
CA LEU A 67 -0.99 1.03 4.96
C LEU A 67 -1.20 1.17 6.46
N SER A 68 -0.88 2.32 7.04
CA SER A 68 -1.22 2.63 8.45
C SER A 68 -2.71 2.93 8.65
N ASN A 69 -3.49 3.05 7.57
CA ASN A 69 -4.94 3.25 7.61
C ASN A 69 -5.68 2.04 7.02
N ALA A 70 -5.70 1.94 5.69
CA ALA A 70 -6.25 0.81 4.94
C ALA A 70 -5.80 0.90 3.47
N GLY A 71 -6.01 2.08 2.86
CA GLY A 71 -5.79 2.32 1.43
C GLY A 71 -6.93 1.73 0.60
N VAL A 72 -8.02 2.48 0.45
CA VAL A 72 -9.26 2.05 -0.20
C VAL A 72 -9.50 2.85 -1.47
N SER A 73 -9.98 2.16 -2.50
CA SER A 73 -10.49 2.67 -3.78
C SER A 73 -11.42 1.61 -4.37
N GLU A 74 -11.92 1.79 -5.59
CA GLU A 74 -12.96 0.94 -6.18
C GLU A 74 -12.48 -0.48 -6.49
N GLN A 75 -11.20 -0.82 -6.36
CA GLN A 75 -10.72 -2.19 -6.59
C GLN A 75 -10.80 -3.05 -5.32
N ALA A 76 -11.09 -2.43 -4.16
CA ALA A 76 -11.11 -3.09 -2.87
C ALA A 76 -12.24 -4.12 -2.74
N PHE A 77 -13.37 -3.98 -3.45
CA PHE A 77 -14.42 -5.01 -3.43
C PHE A 77 -13.95 -6.36 -3.98
N ARG A 78 -12.94 -6.35 -4.87
CA ARG A 78 -12.39 -7.55 -5.50
C ARG A 78 -11.10 -8.02 -4.87
N TYR A 79 -10.23 -7.09 -4.49
CA TYR A 79 -8.87 -7.41 -4.04
C TYR A 79 -8.59 -7.08 -2.57
N GLY A 80 -9.58 -6.56 -1.84
CA GLY A 80 -9.37 -5.98 -0.52
C GLY A 80 -8.63 -4.63 -0.58
N PRO A 81 -8.56 -3.88 0.53
CA PRO A 81 -7.76 -2.65 0.63
C PRO A 81 -6.25 -2.94 0.47
N GLN A 82 -5.44 -1.89 0.36
CA GLN A 82 -3.98 -2.02 0.23
C GLN A 82 -3.34 -2.84 1.37
N THR A 83 -3.89 -2.76 2.59
CA THR A 83 -3.43 -3.56 3.73
C THR A 83 -3.58 -5.08 3.53
N GLU A 84 -4.52 -5.54 2.71
CA GLU A 84 -4.66 -6.97 2.34
C GLU A 84 -3.77 -7.37 1.15
N ASN A 85 -3.06 -6.39 0.57
CA ASN A 85 -2.23 -6.55 -0.62
C ASN A 85 -0.74 -6.44 -0.31
N VAL A 86 -0.36 -6.57 0.96
CA VAL A 86 1.01 -6.60 1.44
C VAL A 86 1.27 -7.94 2.13
N THR A 87 2.46 -8.51 1.91
CA THR A 87 2.82 -9.84 2.43
C THR A 87 3.90 -9.81 3.50
N GLU A 88 4.66 -8.72 3.57
CA GLU A 88 5.79 -8.54 4.47
C GLU A 88 6.02 -7.05 4.68
N LEU A 89 6.41 -6.67 5.89
CA LEU A 89 6.85 -5.32 6.25
C LEU A 89 8.23 -5.40 6.90
N GLU A 90 9.04 -4.38 6.66
CA GLU A 90 10.13 -4.01 7.55
C GLU A 90 9.70 -2.77 8.31
N VAL A 91 9.86 -2.79 9.64
CA VAL A 91 9.38 -1.73 10.52
C VAL A 91 10.40 -1.39 11.59
N VAL A 92 10.38 -0.14 12.05
CA VAL A 92 11.10 0.31 13.25
C VAL A 92 10.10 0.49 14.38
N THR A 93 10.21 -0.33 15.43
CA THR A 93 9.26 -0.30 16.56
C THR A 93 9.47 0.92 17.46
N GLY A 94 8.54 1.17 18.38
CA GLY A 94 8.70 2.21 19.41
C GLY A 94 9.92 2.03 20.33
N LYS A 95 10.58 0.87 20.30
CA LYS A 95 11.85 0.61 21.01
C LYS A 95 13.09 0.93 20.17
N GLY A 96 12.91 1.33 18.91
CA GLY A 96 14.00 1.55 17.96
C GLY A 96 14.56 0.27 17.31
N GLU A 97 13.85 -0.86 17.43
CA GLU A 97 14.27 -2.14 16.86
C GLU A 97 13.80 -2.26 15.41
N LEU A 98 14.70 -2.63 14.49
CA LEU A 98 14.36 -2.95 13.11
C LEU A 98 13.89 -4.42 13.03
N VAL A 99 12.63 -4.61 12.63
CA VAL A 99 11.97 -5.93 12.62
C VAL A 99 11.33 -6.18 11.26
N VAL A 100 11.53 -7.38 10.72
CA VAL A 100 10.75 -7.89 9.58
C VAL A 100 9.57 -8.69 10.11
N CYS A 101 8.37 -8.39 9.63
CA CYS A 101 7.14 -9.07 10.02
C CYS A 101 6.27 -9.42 8.80
N ALA A 102 5.52 -10.50 8.93
CA ALA A 102 4.63 -11.09 7.93
C ALA A 102 3.58 -11.94 8.66
N ALA A 103 2.58 -12.46 7.93
CA ALA A 103 1.57 -13.34 8.53
C ALA A 103 2.16 -14.59 9.22
N VAL A 104 3.35 -15.04 8.81
CA VAL A 104 4.06 -16.21 9.36
C VAL A 104 5.25 -15.88 10.27
N GLN A 105 5.56 -14.59 10.46
CA GLN A 105 6.73 -14.14 11.23
C GLN A 105 6.39 -12.83 11.95
N ASN A 106 6.46 -12.79 13.29
CA ASN A 106 6.05 -11.61 14.07
C ASN A 106 4.63 -11.12 13.69
N SER A 107 3.69 -12.07 13.57
CA SER A 107 2.34 -11.85 13.03
C SER A 107 1.57 -10.75 13.75
N ASP A 108 1.66 -10.70 15.09
CA ASP A 108 0.94 -9.72 15.89
C ASP A 108 1.39 -8.30 15.57
N LEU A 109 2.69 -8.12 15.32
CA LEU A 109 3.25 -6.84 14.87
C LEU A 109 2.81 -6.53 13.44
N PHE A 110 2.83 -7.51 12.54
CA PHE A 110 2.39 -7.33 11.14
C PHE A 110 0.94 -6.85 11.06
N PHE A 111 0.01 -7.55 11.71
CA PHE A 111 -1.40 -7.17 11.73
C PHE A 111 -1.68 -5.94 12.59
N GLY A 112 -0.89 -5.71 13.65
CA GLY A 112 -1.00 -4.49 14.44
C GLY A 112 -0.61 -3.24 13.66
N VAL A 113 0.45 -3.30 12.85
CA VAL A 113 0.93 -2.16 12.06
C VAL A 113 -0.02 -1.82 10.90
N LEU A 114 -0.58 -2.82 10.22
CA LEU A 114 -1.55 -2.62 9.14
C LEU A 114 -2.86 -2.02 9.69
N GLY A 115 -3.18 -0.79 9.29
CA GLY A 115 -4.30 -0.03 9.87
C GLY A 115 -4.05 0.46 11.30
N GLY A 116 -2.82 0.34 11.81
CA GLY A 116 -2.45 0.65 13.19
C GLY A 116 -2.24 2.13 13.49
N LEU A 117 -2.57 3.04 12.58
CA LEU A 117 -2.46 4.51 12.74
C LEU A 117 -1.07 4.97 13.20
N GLY A 118 -0.02 4.25 12.77
CA GLY A 118 1.37 4.52 13.16
C GLY A 118 1.68 4.34 14.66
N GLN A 119 0.83 3.64 15.42
CA GLN A 119 0.97 3.51 16.88
C GLN A 119 2.04 2.50 17.31
N PHE A 120 2.31 1.49 16.49
CA PHE A 120 3.15 0.35 16.88
C PHE A 120 4.57 0.42 16.32
N ALA A 121 4.70 0.89 15.08
CA ALA A 121 5.98 0.97 14.38
C ALA A 121 5.88 1.90 13.15
N ILE A 122 7.05 2.34 12.68
CA ILE A 122 7.23 3.06 11.41
C ILE A 122 7.52 2.03 10.33
N ILE A 123 6.74 2.02 9.24
CA ILE A 123 7.00 1.16 8.09
C ILE A 123 8.16 1.73 7.27
N THR A 124 9.28 1.00 7.18
CA THR A 124 10.44 1.37 6.34
C THR A 124 10.38 0.70 4.98
N ARG A 125 9.86 -0.53 4.89
CA ARG A 125 9.62 -1.25 3.63
C ARG A 125 8.30 -2.02 3.69
N ALA A 126 7.60 -2.10 2.56
CA ALA A 126 6.47 -3.00 2.36
C ALA A 126 6.67 -3.87 1.11
N ARG A 127 6.29 -5.14 1.18
CA ARG A 127 6.22 -6.05 0.03
C ARG A 127 4.81 -6.08 -0.54
N VAL A 128 4.59 -5.30 -1.60
CA VAL A 128 3.28 -5.10 -2.24
C VAL A 128 3.07 -6.11 -3.37
N LEU A 129 1.89 -6.74 -3.41
CA LEU A 129 1.49 -7.65 -4.50
C LEU A 129 1.28 -6.91 -5.82
N LEU A 130 1.80 -7.48 -6.92
CA LEU A 130 1.66 -6.95 -8.27
C LEU A 130 0.83 -7.89 -9.16
N GLN A 131 0.22 -7.32 -10.18
CA GLN A 131 -0.39 -8.00 -11.32
C GLN A 131 0.11 -7.42 -12.64
N SER A 132 -0.21 -8.08 -13.76
CA SER A 132 0.01 -7.50 -15.09
C SER A 132 -0.75 -6.18 -15.22
N ALA A 133 -0.07 -5.12 -15.67
CA ALA A 133 -0.70 -3.84 -15.91
C ALA A 133 -1.65 -3.94 -17.12
N PRO A 134 -2.92 -3.50 -17.01
CA PRO A 134 -3.81 -3.45 -18.16
C PRO A 134 -3.38 -2.32 -19.11
N ASP A 135 -3.53 -2.53 -20.41
CA ASP A 135 -3.15 -1.53 -21.42
C ASP A 135 -4.09 -0.32 -21.43
N ARG A 136 -5.38 -0.52 -21.13
CA ARG A 136 -6.45 0.48 -21.23
C ARG A 136 -7.57 0.22 -20.22
N VAL A 137 -8.28 1.29 -19.87
CA VAL A 137 -9.49 1.25 -19.03
C VAL A 137 -10.65 1.86 -19.82
N ARG A 138 -11.82 1.20 -19.81
CA ARG A 138 -13.08 1.80 -20.26
C ARG A 138 -13.76 2.43 -19.04
N TRP A 139 -13.87 3.75 -19.01
CA TRP A 139 -14.54 4.47 -17.94
C TRP A 139 -15.99 4.78 -18.32
N ILE A 140 -16.93 4.43 -17.45
CA ILE A 140 -18.38 4.60 -17.65
C ILE A 140 -18.94 5.30 -16.41
N ARG A 141 -19.89 6.21 -16.63
CA ARG A 141 -20.72 6.81 -15.58
C ARG A 141 -22.18 6.67 -15.98
N VAL A 142 -23.01 6.21 -15.07
CA VAL A 142 -24.46 6.05 -15.24
C VAL A 142 -25.15 6.86 -14.16
N VAL A 143 -26.34 7.38 -14.45
CA VAL A 143 -27.12 8.21 -13.53
C VAL A 143 -28.39 7.45 -13.15
N TYR A 144 -28.68 7.43 -11.84
CA TYR A 144 -29.90 6.89 -11.27
C TYR A 144 -30.70 8.02 -10.63
N ALA A 145 -32.03 7.94 -10.68
CA ALA A 145 -32.90 8.85 -9.95
C ALA A 145 -33.17 8.35 -8.52
N GLU A 146 -33.26 7.02 -8.35
CA GLU A 146 -33.62 6.37 -7.09
C GLU A 146 -32.40 5.73 -6.41
N PHE A 147 -32.24 5.99 -5.11
CA PHE A 147 -31.11 5.45 -4.34
C PHE A 147 -31.14 3.92 -4.23
N ASP A 148 -32.32 3.34 -4.01
CA ASP A 148 -32.46 1.88 -3.84
C ASP A 148 -32.19 1.11 -5.14
N GLU A 149 -32.38 1.74 -6.31
CA GLU A 149 -31.97 1.16 -7.59
C GLU A 149 -30.45 1.20 -7.74
N PHE A 150 -29.84 2.37 -7.49
CA PHE A 150 -28.39 2.53 -7.51
C PHE A 150 -27.69 1.54 -6.55
N ALA A 151 -28.16 1.44 -5.30
CA ALA A 151 -27.52 0.61 -4.28
C ALA A 151 -27.65 -0.90 -4.53
N ARG A 152 -28.69 -1.34 -5.28
CA ARG A 152 -28.84 -2.75 -5.66
C ARG A 152 -27.92 -3.17 -6.80
N ASP A 153 -27.56 -2.25 -7.68
CA ASP A 153 -26.64 -2.49 -8.80
C ASP A 153 -25.16 -2.36 -8.37
N ALA A 154 -24.89 -1.70 -7.24
CA ALA A 154 -23.56 -1.38 -6.73
C ALA A 154 -22.83 -2.57 -6.06
#